data_AF-A0A430DKA5-F1
#
_entry.id   AF-A0A430DKA5-F1
#
_cell.length_a   1.000
_cell.length_b   1.000
_cell.length_c   1.000
_cell.angle_alpha   90.00
_cell.angle_beta   90.00
_cell.angle_gamma   90.00
#
_symmetry.space_group_name_H-M   'P 1'
#
loop_
_entity.id
_entity.type
_entity.pdbx_description
1 polymer ?
#
loop_
_entity_poly.entity_id
_entity_poly.type
_entity_poly.pdbx_seq_one_letter_code
_entity_poly.pdbx_strand_id
1 'polypeptide(L)'
;MDAIPEHSVLLSRTTSALDRIEALYLKVLRAALLIVATVLLICAAGWAAYSLMRVMRSPDSVVEKPSVVSVAEIVAREASTKTDAPRAGANVDVLRRERAYYDAFVKKYFALYREKFQPSLRDDDKKLTIGEFDDLTINSSARLDAVRSGDLSFEQDRKDLDGYLPIVTQAANSKQTVERLSRYRTATKRPVATQVQRTRVETRRGWDTFSDNCENWYLSPIGCAVTRRVEVPYTETVQVMRYPDGIASPSEVLKGYQDRYFQLLAERRERNASEAASQRDEIVRGHAAGWNGLSQSILIAGGFLVLMFFFLLVAIERHQRRSRSPVA
;
A
#
# COMPACT_ATOMS: atom_id res chain seq x y z
N MET A 1 -50.87 3.62 96.68
CA MET A 1 -49.53 3.27 96.18
C MET A 1 -49.77 2.44 94.94
N ASP A 2 -49.95 3.09 93.80
CA ASP A 2 -50.27 2.42 92.53
C ASP A 2 -48.99 2.18 91.73
N ALA A 3 -48.76 0.92 91.41
CA ALA A 3 -47.63 0.44 90.64
C ALA A 3 -47.80 0.79 89.16
N ILE A 4 -46.83 1.54 88.62
CA ILE A 4 -46.72 1.85 87.20
C ILE A 4 -46.30 0.55 86.47
N PRO A 5 -47.01 0.12 85.40
CA PRO A 5 -46.74 -1.17 84.78
C PRO A 5 -45.48 -1.12 83.91
N GLU A 6 -44.47 -1.91 84.29
CA GLU A 6 -43.18 -2.08 83.62
C GLU A 6 -43.28 -2.50 82.13
N HIS A 7 -44.43 -3.02 81.70
CA HIS A 7 -44.68 -3.43 80.31
C HIS A 7 -44.69 -2.27 79.30
N SER A 8 -45.01 -1.04 79.73
CA SER A 8 -45.05 0.15 78.86
C SER A 8 -43.66 0.68 78.47
N VAL A 9 -42.66 0.49 79.35
CA VAL A 9 -41.28 0.96 79.15
C VAL A 9 -40.51 0.02 78.21
N LEU A 10 -40.83 -1.28 78.22
CA LEU A 10 -40.19 -2.25 77.34
C LEU A 10 -40.65 -2.11 75.88
N LEU A 11 -41.96 -1.92 75.63
CA LEU A 11 -42.49 -1.72 74.28
C LEU A 11 -41.95 -0.43 73.63
N SER A 12 -41.89 0.67 74.38
CA SER A 12 -41.31 1.94 73.91
C SER A 12 -39.80 1.86 73.65
N ARG A 13 -39.05 1.07 74.43
CA ARG A 13 -37.63 0.80 74.15
C ARG A 13 -37.43 -0.07 72.91
N THR A 14 -38.29 -1.07 72.68
CA THR A 14 -38.19 -1.94 71.50
C THR A 14 -38.57 -1.22 70.20
N THR A 15 -39.60 -0.36 70.21
CA THR A 15 -39.94 0.47 69.05
C THR A 15 -38.87 1.52 68.78
N SER A 16 -38.32 2.14 69.84
CA SER A 16 -37.18 3.07 69.71
C SER A 16 -35.91 2.41 69.15
N ALA A 17 -35.65 1.14 69.50
CA ALA A 17 -34.53 0.38 68.97
C ALA A 17 -34.74 -0.03 67.51
N LEU A 18 -35.96 -0.45 67.15
CA LEU A 18 -36.33 -0.80 65.77
C LEU A 18 -36.25 0.42 64.84
N ASP A 19 -36.79 1.57 65.27
CA ASP A 19 -36.71 2.84 64.53
C ASP A 19 -35.26 3.31 64.33
N ARG A 20 -34.38 3.06 65.32
CA ARG A 20 -32.95 3.36 65.20
C ARG A 20 -32.24 2.45 64.21
N ILE A 21 -32.58 1.16 64.19
CA ILE A 21 -32.01 0.19 63.24
C ILE A 21 -32.51 0.49 61.82
N GLU A 22 -33.79 0.82 61.65
CA GLU A 22 -34.36 1.22 60.37
C GLU A 22 -33.74 2.54 59.87
N ALA A 23 -33.57 3.54 60.75
CA ALA A 23 -32.89 4.79 60.41
C ALA A 23 -31.41 4.58 60.05
N LEU A 24 -30.71 3.65 60.72
CA LEU A 24 -29.33 3.28 60.41
C LEU A 24 -29.26 2.56 59.06
N TYR A 25 -30.16 1.60 58.82
CA TYR A 25 -30.26 0.85 57.57
C TYR A 25 -30.55 1.78 56.39
N LEU A 26 -31.50 2.71 56.53
CA LEU A 26 -31.80 3.72 55.50
C LEU A 26 -30.64 4.69 55.26
N LYS A 27 -29.85 5.02 56.28
CA LYS A 27 -28.62 5.83 56.12
C LYS A 27 -27.54 5.07 55.35
N VAL A 28 -27.30 3.81 55.70
CA VAL A 28 -26.31 2.95 55.02
C VAL A 28 -26.73 2.68 53.58
N LEU A 29 -28.01 2.37 53.34
CA LEU A 29 -28.57 2.17 51.99
C LEU A 29 -28.39 3.42 51.11
N ARG A 30 -28.66 4.61 51.66
CA ARG A 30 -28.46 5.88 50.96
C ARG A 30 -26.98 6.15 50.67
N ALA A 31 -26.10 5.89 51.63
CA ALA A 31 -24.66 6.06 51.44
C ALA A 31 -24.13 5.09 50.36
N ALA A 32 -24.58 3.83 50.37
CA ALA A 32 -24.22 2.83 49.36
C ALA A 32 -24.74 3.23 47.96
N LEU A 33 -25.99 3.68 47.86
CA LEU A 33 -26.55 4.21 46.61
C LEU A 33 -25.78 5.43 46.09
N LEU A 34 -25.38 6.34 46.98
CA LEU A 34 -24.55 7.49 46.63
C LEU A 34 -23.19 7.06 46.09
N ILE A 35 -22.53 6.10 46.73
CA ILE A 35 -21.23 5.57 46.28
C ILE A 35 -21.37 4.95 44.89
N VAL A 36 -22.36 4.08 44.69
CA VAL A 36 -22.61 3.43 43.39
C VAL A 36 -22.90 4.47 42.30
N ALA A 37 -23.74 5.47 42.60
CA ALA A 37 -24.04 6.54 41.66
C ALA A 37 -22.81 7.40 41.31
N THR A 38 -21.98 7.71 42.30
CA THR A 38 -20.73 8.46 42.09
C THR A 38 -19.77 7.68 41.20
N VAL A 39 -19.62 6.37 41.44
CA VAL A 39 -18.78 5.49 40.62
C VAL A 39 -19.30 5.43 39.18
N LEU A 40 -20.62 5.27 38.99
CA LEU A 40 -21.24 5.25 37.66
C LEU A 40 -21.03 6.56 36.90
N LEU A 41 -21.11 7.72 37.58
CA LEU A 41 -20.83 9.02 36.96
C LEU A 41 -19.36 9.19 36.58
N ILE A 42 -18.43 8.74 37.43
CA ILE A 42 -17.00 8.77 37.12
C ILE A 42 -16.70 7.90 35.90
N CYS A 43 -17.29 6.70 35.83
CA CYS A 43 -17.17 5.83 34.67
C CYS A 43 -17.76 6.47 33.41
N ALA A 44 -18.95 7.07 33.49
CA ALA A 44 -19.59 7.77 32.37
C ALA A 44 -18.76 8.97 31.89
N ALA A 45 -18.18 9.75 32.80
CA ALA A 45 -17.30 10.86 32.46
C ALA A 45 -16.01 10.39 31.76
N GLY A 46 -15.42 9.29 32.23
CA GLY A 46 -14.27 8.66 31.58
C GLY A 46 -14.59 8.15 30.17
N TRP A 47 -15.75 7.53 29.98
CA TRP A 47 -16.22 7.06 28.68
C TRP A 47 -16.54 8.22 27.73
N ALA A 48 -17.13 9.30 28.23
CA ALA A 48 -17.40 10.51 27.46
C ALA A 48 -16.10 11.16 26.97
N ALA A 49 -15.10 11.32 27.85
CA ALA A 49 -13.80 11.90 27.49
C ALA A 49 -13.06 11.04 26.43
N TYR A 50 -13.07 9.72 26.62
CA TYR A 50 -12.46 8.78 25.68
C TYR A 50 -13.15 8.79 24.30
N SER A 51 -14.48 8.83 24.30
CA SER A 51 -15.31 8.88 23.10
C SER A 51 -15.13 10.20 22.34
N LEU A 52 -15.08 11.32 23.05
CA LEU A 52 -14.85 12.65 22.47
C LEU A 52 -13.48 12.72 21.79
N MET A 53 -12.43 12.16 22.41
CA MET A 53 -11.09 12.10 21.83
C MET A 53 -11.04 11.31 20.52
N ARG A 54 -11.83 10.24 20.39
CA ARG A 54 -11.92 9.45 19.14
C ARG A 54 -12.67 10.18 18.02
N VAL A 55 -13.73 10.92 18.35
CA VAL A 55 -14.51 11.71 17.39
C VAL A 55 -13.73 12.94 16.90
N MET A 56 -12.89 13.54 17.76
CA MET A 56 -12.09 14.73 17.41
C MET A 56 -10.86 14.45 16.52
N ARG A 57 -10.45 13.19 16.32
CA ARG A 57 -9.32 12.86 15.40
C ARG A 57 -9.78 12.92 13.95
N SER A 58 -9.23 13.80 13.13
CA SER A 58 -9.61 13.90 11.71
C SER A 58 -8.89 12.84 10.84
N PRO A 59 -9.60 12.13 9.93
CA PRO A 59 -9.01 11.21 8.96
C PRO A 59 -8.02 11.89 7.99
N ASP A 60 -8.23 13.20 7.75
CA ASP A 60 -7.45 14.01 6.81
C ASP A 60 -6.03 14.35 7.30
N SER A 61 -5.69 13.99 8.54
CA SER A 61 -4.36 14.25 9.14
C SER A 61 -3.30 13.21 8.78
N VAL A 62 -3.69 12.09 8.14
CA VAL A 62 -2.76 11.01 7.77
C VAL A 62 -2.10 11.34 6.43
N VAL A 63 -0.89 11.87 6.51
CA VAL A 63 -0.01 12.13 5.36
C VAL A 63 0.81 10.88 5.06
N GLU A 64 0.81 10.43 3.80
CA GLU A 64 1.62 9.31 3.33
C GLU A 64 3.12 9.57 3.62
N LYS A 65 3.77 8.63 4.32
CA LYS A 65 5.20 8.77 4.62
C LYS A 65 6.01 8.72 3.33
N PRO A 66 7.02 9.60 3.16
CA PRO A 66 7.87 9.58 1.98
C PRO A 66 8.64 8.26 1.89
N SER A 67 8.54 7.58 0.76
CA SER A 67 9.26 6.34 0.48
C SER A 67 10.72 6.63 0.13
N VAL A 68 11.65 6.37 1.05
CA VAL A 68 13.11 6.54 0.83
C VAL A 68 13.79 5.19 0.68
N VAL A 69 14.11 4.78 -0.54
CA VAL A 69 14.81 3.51 -0.84
C VAL A 69 16.28 3.60 -0.42
N SER A 70 16.77 2.61 0.34
CA SER A 70 18.15 2.57 0.82
C SER A 70 19.09 1.86 -0.17
N VAL A 71 20.37 2.23 -0.17
CA VAL A 71 21.40 1.73 -1.10
C VAL A 71 21.60 0.21 -1.00
N ALA A 72 21.41 -0.36 0.19
CA ALA A 72 21.65 -1.78 0.47
C ALA A 72 20.64 -2.72 -0.23
N GLU A 73 19.43 -2.24 -0.53
CA GLU A 73 18.35 -3.08 -1.06
C GLU A 73 18.37 -3.24 -2.59
N ILE A 74 19.07 -2.35 -3.30
CA ILE A 74 19.18 -2.35 -4.76
C ILE A 74 20.18 -3.40 -5.25
N VAL A 75 21.10 -3.80 -4.37
CA VAL A 75 22.14 -4.78 -4.71
C VAL A 75 21.64 -6.24 -4.59
N ALA A 76 20.50 -6.43 -3.90
CA ALA A 76 19.78 -7.70 -3.83
C ALA A 76 19.00 -7.94 -5.13
N ARG A 77 19.28 -9.07 -5.78
CA ARG A 77 18.92 -9.40 -7.16
C ARG A 77 17.58 -10.11 -7.22
N GLU A 78 16.68 -9.68 -8.11
CA GLU A 78 15.67 -10.54 -8.75
C GLU A 78 15.27 -9.95 -10.11
N ALA A 79 15.00 -10.82 -11.08
CA ALA A 79 14.81 -10.48 -12.49
C ALA A 79 13.36 -10.03 -12.76
N SER A 80 13.17 -8.98 -13.54
CA SER A 80 11.87 -8.43 -13.91
C SER A 80 11.60 -8.54 -15.41
N THR A 81 10.36 -8.90 -15.74
CA THR A 81 9.78 -9.11 -17.07
C THR A 81 9.34 -7.79 -17.72
N LYS A 82 9.73 -7.60 -18.99
CA LYS A 82 9.33 -6.47 -19.85
C LYS A 82 7.85 -6.56 -20.28
N THR A 83 7.19 -5.42 -20.37
CA THR A 83 5.97 -5.22 -21.18
C THR A 83 6.18 -3.94 -22.01
N ASP A 84 6.14 -4.06 -23.33
CA ASP A 84 6.28 -2.94 -24.28
C ASP A 84 4.89 -2.50 -24.77
N ALA A 85 4.64 -1.20 -24.83
CA ALA A 85 3.43 -0.60 -25.41
C ALA A 85 3.78 0.30 -26.62
N PRO A 86 2.88 0.48 -27.61
CA PRO A 86 3.20 1.14 -28.89
C PRO A 86 3.12 2.67 -28.82
N ARG A 87 4.01 3.34 -29.56
CA ARG A 87 4.10 4.80 -29.75
C ARG A 87 2.98 5.36 -30.62
N ALA A 88 2.43 6.52 -30.23
CA ALA A 88 1.58 7.36 -31.08
C ALA A 88 2.23 8.77 -31.28
N GLY A 89 2.19 9.24 -32.53
CA GLY A 89 3.00 10.36 -33.02
C GLY A 89 2.48 11.78 -32.72
N ALA A 90 3.47 12.65 -32.49
CA ALA A 90 3.63 14.07 -32.81
C ALA A 90 2.46 15.07 -32.60
N ASN A 91 2.65 15.95 -31.61
CA ASN A 91 2.34 17.37 -31.76
C ASN A 91 3.29 18.26 -30.93
N VAL A 92 3.43 19.52 -31.36
CA VAL A 92 4.56 20.44 -31.16
C VAL A 92 4.74 20.96 -29.72
N ASP A 93 5.94 20.74 -29.18
CA ASP A 93 6.72 21.54 -28.22
C ASP A 93 6.12 22.04 -26.89
N VAL A 94 5.07 21.39 -26.36
CA VAL A 94 4.58 21.66 -24.99
C VAL A 94 5.55 21.14 -23.91
N LEU A 95 6.33 20.09 -24.22
CA LEU A 95 7.18 19.39 -23.26
C LEU A 95 8.68 19.76 -23.34
N ARG A 96 8.99 21.00 -23.71
CA ARG A 96 10.39 21.42 -23.93
C ARG A 96 11.23 21.33 -22.65
N ARG A 97 10.65 21.67 -21.49
CA ARG A 97 11.36 21.62 -20.20
C ARG A 97 11.62 20.18 -19.77
N GLU A 98 10.63 19.32 -19.95
CA GLU A 98 10.65 17.90 -19.64
C GLU A 98 11.68 17.18 -20.50
N ARG A 99 11.68 17.45 -21.82
CA ARG A 99 12.69 16.92 -22.74
C ARG A 99 14.09 17.35 -22.33
N ALA A 100 14.29 18.64 -22.03
CA ALA A 100 15.59 19.14 -21.59
C ALA A 100 16.06 18.48 -20.29
N TYR A 101 15.14 18.20 -19.35
CA TYR A 101 15.45 17.47 -18.13
C TYR A 101 15.90 16.03 -18.43
N TYR A 102 15.11 15.27 -19.20
CA TYR A 102 15.46 13.88 -19.52
C TYR A 102 16.77 13.79 -20.31
N ASP A 103 16.99 14.67 -21.28
CA ASP A 103 18.25 14.75 -22.04
C ASP A 103 19.45 15.01 -21.11
N ALA A 104 19.29 15.94 -20.16
CA ALA A 104 20.32 16.24 -19.17
C ALA A 104 20.57 15.07 -18.21
N PHE A 105 19.51 14.38 -17.80
CA PHE A 105 19.58 13.21 -16.94
C PHE A 105 20.32 12.06 -17.64
N VAL A 106 19.90 11.71 -18.86
CA VAL A 106 20.52 10.66 -19.69
C VAL A 106 22.01 10.95 -19.89
N LYS A 107 22.39 12.21 -20.15
CA LYS A 107 23.81 12.59 -20.26
C LYS A 107 24.60 12.30 -19.00
N LYS A 108 24.08 12.66 -17.82
CA LYS A 108 24.73 12.37 -16.52
C LYS A 108 24.81 10.88 -16.25
N TYR A 109 23.73 10.16 -16.51
CA TYR A 109 23.65 8.72 -16.28
C TYR A 109 24.54 7.93 -17.24
N PHE A 110 24.59 8.32 -18.50
CA PHE A 110 25.52 7.76 -19.48
C PHE A 110 26.99 8.06 -19.12
N ALA A 111 27.29 9.25 -18.57
CA ALA A 111 28.63 9.54 -18.09
C ALA A 111 29.06 8.60 -16.95
N LEU A 112 28.16 8.30 -16.00
CA LEU A 112 28.38 7.29 -14.96
C LEU A 112 28.64 5.89 -15.57
N TYR A 113 27.82 5.47 -16.54
CA TYR A 113 28.01 4.20 -17.24
C TYR A 113 29.39 4.14 -17.92
N ARG A 114 29.74 5.18 -18.67
CA ARG A 114 31.00 5.28 -19.40
C ARG A 114 32.21 5.25 -18.47
N GLU A 115 32.10 5.86 -17.29
CA GLU A 115 33.20 5.91 -16.33
C GLU A 115 33.35 4.61 -15.53
N LYS A 116 32.24 4.02 -15.05
CA LYS A 116 32.30 2.93 -14.07
C LYS A 116 32.06 1.53 -14.66
N PHE A 117 31.24 1.42 -15.70
CA PHE A 117 30.78 0.14 -16.24
C PHE A 117 31.45 -0.19 -17.58
N GLN A 118 31.53 0.79 -18.47
CA GLN A 118 32.11 0.62 -19.81
C GLN A 118 33.57 0.13 -19.82
N PRO A 119 34.46 0.50 -18.87
CA PRO A 119 35.84 -0.03 -18.85
C PRO A 119 35.94 -1.54 -18.60
N SER A 120 34.85 -2.17 -18.14
CA SER A 120 34.78 -3.62 -17.93
C SER A 120 34.25 -4.38 -19.15
N LEU A 121 33.85 -3.68 -20.22
CA LEU A 121 33.52 -4.30 -21.50
C LEU A 121 34.76 -4.96 -22.11
N ARG A 122 34.53 -6.04 -22.84
CA ARG A 122 35.56 -6.68 -23.65
C ARG A 122 35.62 -6.05 -25.04
N ASP A 123 36.70 -6.33 -25.76
CA ASP A 123 36.94 -5.74 -27.09
C ASP A 123 35.90 -6.19 -28.14
N ASP A 124 35.31 -7.37 -27.96
CA ASP A 124 34.23 -7.91 -28.80
C ASP A 124 32.84 -7.38 -28.44
N ASP A 125 32.70 -6.64 -27.33
CA ASP A 125 31.43 -6.10 -26.89
C ASP A 125 31.13 -4.75 -27.54
N LYS A 126 29.88 -4.57 -27.99
CA LYS A 126 29.43 -3.30 -28.55
C LYS A 126 29.39 -2.22 -27.46
N LYS A 127 30.12 -1.12 -27.70
CA LYS A 127 30.00 0.11 -26.92
C LYS A 127 28.68 0.78 -27.28
N LEU A 128 27.83 1.00 -26.28
CA LEU A 128 26.53 1.66 -26.47
C LEU A 128 26.73 3.14 -26.79
N THR A 129 25.99 3.63 -27.79
CA THR A 129 25.80 5.07 -28.00
C THR A 129 24.86 5.64 -26.93
N ILE A 130 24.82 6.96 -26.76
CA ILE A 130 23.93 7.60 -25.79
C ILE A 130 22.45 7.28 -26.05
N GLY A 131 22.03 7.21 -27.32
CA GLY A 131 20.66 6.87 -27.70
C GLY A 131 20.32 5.42 -27.37
N GLU A 132 21.19 4.47 -27.74
CA GLU A 132 21.00 3.06 -27.41
C GLU A 132 21.01 2.80 -25.90
N PHE A 133 21.82 3.57 -25.16
CA PHE A 133 21.84 3.54 -23.72
C PHE A 133 20.51 4.03 -23.13
N ASP A 134 19.98 5.15 -23.62
CA ASP A 134 18.67 5.66 -23.20
C ASP A 134 17.56 4.64 -23.48
N ASP A 135 17.47 4.12 -24.71
CA ASP A 135 16.47 3.12 -25.11
C ASP A 135 16.50 1.88 -24.21
N LEU A 136 17.69 1.44 -23.77
CA LEU A 136 17.86 0.30 -22.87
C LEU A 136 17.44 0.60 -21.43
N THR A 137 17.63 1.84 -20.98
CA THR A 137 17.56 2.23 -19.57
C THR A 137 16.34 3.10 -19.28
N ILE A 138 16.50 4.42 -19.35
CA ILE A 138 15.48 5.40 -18.96
C ILE A 138 14.33 5.41 -19.97
N ASN A 139 14.62 5.17 -21.24
CA ASN A 139 13.69 5.28 -22.37
C ASN A 139 12.96 6.62 -22.31
N SER A 140 13.74 7.71 -22.36
CA SER A 140 13.23 9.07 -22.21
C SER A 140 12.09 9.38 -23.19
N SER A 141 12.14 8.82 -24.39
CA SER A 141 11.09 8.97 -25.40
C SER A 141 9.75 8.38 -24.96
N ALA A 142 9.72 7.16 -24.43
CA ALA A 142 8.50 6.54 -23.92
C ALA A 142 7.96 7.27 -22.69
N ARG A 143 8.85 7.76 -21.80
CA ARG A 143 8.46 8.58 -20.65
C ARG A 143 7.85 9.91 -21.07
N LEU A 144 8.44 10.58 -22.07
CA LEU A 144 7.90 11.81 -22.62
C LEU A 144 6.52 11.60 -23.26
N ASP A 145 6.31 10.48 -23.94
CA ASP A 145 5.01 10.13 -24.49
C ASP A 145 4.00 9.82 -23.37
N ALA A 146 4.41 9.13 -22.29
CA ALA A 146 3.56 8.87 -21.11
C ALA A 146 3.21 10.16 -20.32
N VAL A 147 4.14 11.12 -20.25
CA VAL A 147 3.87 12.45 -19.68
C VAL A 147 2.88 13.20 -20.56
N ARG A 148 2.99 13.07 -21.90
CA ARG A 148 2.06 13.70 -22.83
C ARG A 148 0.64 13.11 -22.71
N SER A 149 0.51 11.80 -22.55
CA SER A 149 -0.80 11.13 -22.40
C SER A 149 -1.41 11.33 -21.01
N GLY A 150 -0.64 11.79 -20.03
CA GLY A 150 -1.07 11.95 -18.65
C GLY A 150 -0.96 10.67 -17.80
N ASP A 151 -0.42 9.59 -18.38
CA ASP A 151 -0.19 8.32 -17.67
C ASP A 151 0.96 8.44 -16.65
N LEU A 152 1.85 9.41 -16.84
CA LEU A 152 2.99 9.68 -15.96
C LEU A 152 3.02 11.15 -15.52
N SER A 153 3.07 11.39 -14.21
CA SER A 153 3.32 12.73 -13.68
C SER A 153 4.80 13.08 -13.76
N PHE A 154 5.14 14.11 -14.55
CA PHE A 154 6.53 14.57 -14.70
C PHE A 154 7.17 14.97 -13.36
N GLU A 155 6.44 15.65 -12.48
CA GLU A 155 6.97 16.10 -11.19
C GLU A 155 7.30 14.93 -10.26
N GLN A 156 6.50 13.87 -10.30
CA GLN A 156 6.79 12.66 -9.55
C GLN A 156 7.97 11.91 -10.16
N ASP A 157 7.96 11.75 -11.49
CA ASP A 157 9.03 11.05 -12.19
C ASP A 157 10.38 11.73 -12.05
N ARG A 158 10.40 13.06 -12.10
CA ARG A 158 11.60 13.87 -11.84
C ARG A 158 12.18 13.59 -10.45
N LYS A 159 11.33 13.55 -9.42
CA LYS A 159 11.77 13.24 -8.04
C LYS A 159 12.33 11.83 -7.93
N ASP A 160 11.72 10.88 -8.63
CA ASP A 160 12.15 9.48 -8.62
C ASP A 160 13.51 9.32 -9.29
N LEU A 161 13.72 9.99 -10.42
CA LEU A 161 14.99 10.01 -11.14
C LEU A 161 16.08 10.76 -10.38
N ASP A 162 15.77 11.92 -9.80
CA ASP A 162 16.68 12.70 -8.97
C ASP A 162 17.09 11.92 -7.71
N GLY A 163 16.19 11.11 -7.14
CA GLY A 163 16.48 10.18 -6.04
C GLY A 163 17.30 8.97 -6.48
N TYR A 164 17.06 8.45 -7.68
CA TYR A 164 17.74 7.27 -8.23
C TYR A 164 19.22 7.52 -8.51
N LEU A 165 19.55 8.63 -9.19
CA LEU A 165 20.92 8.92 -9.66
C LEU A 165 22.00 8.86 -8.56
N PRO A 166 21.85 9.47 -7.38
CA PRO A 166 22.87 9.37 -6.33
C PRO A 166 22.99 7.94 -5.80
N ILE A 167 21.89 7.20 -5.74
CA ILE A 167 21.88 5.83 -5.21
C ILE A 167 22.59 4.88 -6.17
N VAL A 168 22.29 4.95 -7.48
CA VAL A 168 23.01 4.13 -8.46
C VAL A 168 24.48 4.54 -8.57
N THR A 169 24.80 5.82 -8.37
CA THR A 169 26.19 6.29 -8.31
C THR A 169 26.94 5.65 -7.12
N GLN A 170 26.30 5.54 -5.96
CA GLN A 170 26.89 4.84 -4.81
C GLN A 170 27.00 3.33 -5.08
N ALA A 171 25.96 2.70 -5.63
CA ALA A 171 25.98 1.29 -6.00
C ALA A 171 27.09 0.97 -7.01
N ALA A 172 27.33 1.85 -7.99
CA ALA A 172 28.39 1.73 -8.98
C ALA A 172 29.80 1.71 -8.34
N ASN A 173 29.99 2.43 -7.24
CA ASN A 173 31.26 2.47 -6.50
C ASN A 173 31.38 1.37 -5.43
N SER A 174 30.35 0.54 -5.24
CA SER A 174 30.40 -0.52 -4.23
C SER A 174 31.39 -1.63 -4.62
N LYS A 175 32.05 -2.23 -3.61
CA LYS A 175 32.96 -3.37 -3.81
C LYS A 175 32.29 -4.51 -4.58
N GLN A 176 31.02 -4.78 -4.28
CA GLN A 176 30.25 -5.84 -4.92
C GLN A 176 30.04 -5.60 -6.42
N THR A 177 29.80 -4.35 -6.84
CA THR A 177 29.72 -4.01 -8.27
C THR A 177 31.07 -4.21 -8.96
N VAL A 178 32.16 -3.73 -8.36
CA VAL A 178 33.51 -3.90 -8.90
C VAL A 178 33.85 -5.39 -9.07
N GLU A 179 33.53 -6.23 -8.08
CA GLU A 179 33.73 -7.68 -8.16
C GLU A 179 32.85 -8.35 -9.23
N ARG A 180 31.60 -7.91 -9.41
CA ARG A 180 30.72 -8.42 -10.47
C ARG A 180 31.27 -8.06 -11.86
N LEU A 181 31.72 -6.83 -12.05
CA LEU A 181 32.29 -6.37 -13.32
C LEU A 181 33.65 -7.03 -13.62
N SER A 182 34.48 -7.26 -12.61
CA SER A 182 35.73 -8.01 -12.74
C SER A 182 35.49 -9.48 -13.15
N ARG A 183 34.46 -10.12 -12.56
CA ARG A 183 34.03 -11.47 -12.96
C ARG A 183 33.58 -11.50 -14.41
N TYR A 184 32.83 -10.51 -14.88
CA TYR A 184 32.46 -10.41 -16.30
C TYR A 184 33.68 -10.31 -17.20
N ARG A 185 34.63 -9.42 -16.87
CA ARG A 185 35.84 -9.19 -17.66
C ARG A 185 36.70 -10.45 -17.82
N THR A 186 36.77 -11.27 -16.77
CA THR A 186 37.58 -12.50 -16.74
C THR A 186 36.81 -13.76 -17.18
N ALA A 187 35.48 -13.71 -17.23
CA ALA A 187 34.65 -14.85 -17.64
C ALA A 187 34.89 -15.22 -19.11
N THR A 188 34.98 -16.51 -19.39
CA THR A 188 35.16 -17.02 -20.76
C THR A 188 33.83 -17.56 -21.29
N LYS A 189 33.45 -17.14 -22.50
CA LYS A 189 32.27 -17.66 -23.20
C LYS A 189 32.47 -19.15 -23.46
N ARG A 190 31.45 -19.96 -23.20
CA ARG A 190 31.44 -21.40 -23.49
C ARG A 190 30.42 -21.69 -24.58
N PRO A 191 30.67 -22.68 -25.45
CA PRO A 191 29.68 -23.10 -26.44
C PRO A 191 28.51 -23.76 -25.70
N VAL A 192 27.31 -23.24 -25.91
CA VAL A 192 26.07 -23.80 -25.39
C VAL A 192 25.16 -24.16 -26.56
N ALA A 193 24.78 -25.43 -26.63
CA ALA A 193 23.83 -25.92 -27.62
C ALA A 193 22.44 -25.34 -27.31
N THR A 194 21.92 -24.50 -28.21
CA THR A 194 20.57 -23.93 -28.09
C THR A 194 19.74 -24.38 -29.28
N GLN A 195 18.52 -24.87 -29.01
CA GLN A 195 17.57 -25.17 -30.07
C GLN A 195 16.92 -23.88 -30.55
N VAL A 196 17.04 -23.59 -31.84
CA VAL A 196 16.40 -22.44 -32.48
C VAL A 196 15.34 -22.97 -33.44
N GLN A 197 14.11 -22.47 -33.32
CA GLN A 197 13.10 -22.71 -34.34
C GLN A 197 13.37 -21.81 -35.55
N ARG A 198 13.41 -22.42 -36.72
CA ARG A 198 13.52 -21.74 -38.01
C ARG A 198 12.44 -22.24 -38.93
N THR A 199 12.08 -21.44 -39.93
CA THR A 199 11.19 -21.84 -41.01
C THR A 199 12.04 -22.12 -42.25
N ARG A 200 11.71 -23.19 -42.96
CA ARG A 200 12.20 -23.41 -44.32
C ARG A 200 11.03 -23.51 -45.27
N VAL A 201 11.21 -22.97 -46.47
CA VAL A 201 10.22 -23.09 -47.54
C VAL A 201 10.43 -24.43 -48.22
N GLU A 202 9.44 -25.31 -48.13
CA GLU A 202 9.40 -26.57 -48.87
C GLU A 202 8.34 -26.51 -49.95
N THR A 203 8.66 -27.05 -51.13
CA THR A 203 7.66 -27.23 -52.18
C THR A 203 6.96 -28.57 -51.94
N ARG A 204 5.68 -28.53 -51.54
CA ARG A 204 4.88 -29.73 -51.28
C ARG A 204 3.74 -29.82 -52.29
N ARG A 205 3.44 -31.05 -52.74
CA ARG A 205 2.22 -31.31 -53.51
C ARG A 205 1.02 -31.28 -52.57
N GLY A 206 -0.04 -30.59 -52.97
CA GLY A 206 -1.28 -30.50 -52.23
C GLY A 206 -2.48 -30.41 -53.16
N TRP A 207 -3.66 -30.68 -52.61
CA TRP A 207 -4.92 -30.47 -53.30
C TRP A 207 -5.38 -29.03 -53.08
N ASP A 208 -5.70 -28.32 -54.16
CA ASP A 208 -6.22 -26.96 -54.11
C ASP A 208 -7.53 -26.88 -54.92
N THR A 209 -8.62 -26.59 -54.22
CA THR A 209 -9.97 -26.46 -54.79
C THR A 209 -10.18 -25.16 -55.58
N PHE A 210 -9.21 -24.24 -55.55
CA PHE A 210 -9.29 -22.94 -56.22
C PHE A 210 -8.33 -22.81 -57.40
N SER A 211 -7.53 -23.86 -57.69
CA SER A 211 -6.60 -23.84 -58.82
C SER A 211 -7.30 -24.24 -60.11
N ASP A 212 -6.97 -23.54 -61.20
CA ASP A 212 -7.44 -23.74 -62.57
C ASP A 212 -6.48 -24.57 -63.44
N ASN A 213 -5.44 -25.14 -62.83
CA ASN A 213 -4.30 -25.75 -63.53
C ASN A 213 -4.56 -27.20 -64.01
N CYS A 214 -5.80 -27.69 -63.93
CA CYS A 214 -6.19 -29.03 -64.38
C CYS A 214 -7.53 -29.02 -65.13
N GLU A 215 -7.73 -30.04 -65.96
CA GLU A 215 -8.99 -30.20 -66.69
C GLU A 215 -10.15 -30.46 -65.70
N ASN A 216 -11.30 -29.82 -65.94
CA ASN A 216 -12.47 -29.83 -65.05
C ASN A 216 -12.34 -29.06 -63.72
N TRP A 217 -11.41 -28.11 -63.61
CA TRP A 217 -11.25 -27.25 -62.42
C TRP A 217 -12.51 -26.48 -61.98
N TYR A 218 -13.47 -26.28 -62.89
CA TYR A 218 -14.73 -25.57 -62.65
C TYR A 218 -15.85 -26.46 -62.08
N LEU A 219 -15.64 -27.77 -61.97
CA LEU A 219 -16.62 -28.72 -61.43
C LEU A 219 -16.37 -28.95 -59.94
N SER A 220 -17.25 -28.43 -59.07
CA SER A 220 -17.21 -28.75 -57.63
C SER A 220 -17.62 -30.21 -57.39
N PRO A 221 -16.96 -30.97 -56.49
CA PRO A 221 -15.90 -30.60 -55.54
C PRO A 221 -14.47 -30.92 -56.02
N ILE A 222 -14.21 -30.88 -57.32
CA ILE A 222 -12.92 -31.26 -57.90
C ILE A 222 -11.94 -30.09 -57.76
N GLY A 223 -10.82 -30.33 -57.08
CA GLY A 223 -9.67 -29.43 -57.06
C GLY A 223 -8.54 -29.96 -57.94
N CYS A 224 -7.46 -29.17 -58.06
CA CYS A 224 -6.28 -29.57 -58.80
C CYS A 224 -5.15 -29.97 -57.87
N ALA A 225 -4.34 -30.94 -58.30
CA ALA A 225 -3.06 -31.25 -57.67
C ALA A 225 -2.05 -30.15 -58.03
N VAL A 226 -1.73 -29.29 -57.06
CA VAL A 226 -0.78 -28.20 -57.25
C VAL A 226 0.47 -28.40 -56.41
N THR A 227 1.57 -27.79 -56.85
CA THR A 227 2.79 -27.72 -56.04
C THR A 227 2.84 -26.35 -55.40
N ARG A 228 2.69 -26.30 -54.07
CA ARG A 228 2.70 -25.05 -53.31
C ARG A 228 3.93 -24.95 -52.42
N ARG A 229 4.43 -23.73 -52.24
CA ARG A 229 5.46 -23.41 -51.26
C ARG A 229 4.81 -23.31 -49.89
N VAL A 230 5.24 -24.15 -48.96
CA VAL A 230 4.74 -24.17 -47.58
C VAL A 230 5.92 -23.87 -46.66
N GLU A 231 5.73 -22.95 -45.71
CA GLU A 231 6.68 -22.71 -44.63
C GLU A 231 6.53 -23.81 -43.58
N VAL A 232 7.60 -24.57 -43.37
CA VAL A 232 7.64 -25.66 -42.40
C VAL A 232 8.59 -25.28 -41.28
N PRO A 233 8.12 -25.25 -40.02
CA PRO A 233 9.01 -25.01 -38.88
C PRO A 233 9.90 -26.25 -38.66
N TYR A 234 11.18 -26.01 -38.40
CA TYR A 234 12.12 -27.03 -37.97
C TYR A 234 12.98 -26.50 -36.82
N THR A 235 13.46 -27.41 -35.98
CA THR A 235 14.38 -27.11 -34.88
C THR A 235 15.80 -27.39 -35.33
N GLU A 236 16.67 -26.38 -35.23
CA GLU A 236 18.10 -26.50 -35.48
C GLU A 236 18.86 -26.33 -34.16
N THR A 237 19.78 -27.25 -33.85
CA THR A 237 20.68 -27.09 -32.71
C THR A 237 21.84 -26.21 -33.13
N VAL A 238 21.85 -24.97 -32.67
CA VAL A 238 22.91 -24.00 -32.94
C VAL A 238 23.81 -23.89 -31.71
N GLN A 239 25.13 -23.96 -31.92
CA GLN A 239 26.10 -23.68 -30.87
C GLN A 239 26.24 -22.17 -30.72
N VAL A 240 25.79 -21.63 -29.58
CA VAL A 240 25.90 -20.21 -29.28
C VAL A 240 26.94 -20.02 -28.17
N MET A 241 27.91 -19.13 -28.41
CA MET A 241 28.89 -18.78 -27.39
C MET A 241 28.21 -17.89 -26.33
N ARG A 242 27.99 -18.43 -25.13
CA ARG A 242 27.34 -17.71 -24.02
C ARG A 242 28.23 -17.67 -22.78
N TYR A 243 28.09 -16.64 -21.97
CA TYR A 243 28.70 -16.63 -20.65
C TYR A 243 28.06 -17.67 -19.72
N PRO A 244 28.80 -18.21 -18.73
CA PRO A 244 28.23 -19.03 -17.69
C PRO A 244 27.10 -18.30 -16.94
N ASP A 245 26.15 -19.07 -16.40
CA ASP A 245 25.02 -18.52 -15.65
C ASP A 245 25.50 -17.63 -14.50
N GLY A 246 24.78 -16.51 -14.31
CA GLY A 246 25.08 -15.54 -13.26
C GLY A 246 26.09 -14.46 -13.62
N ILE A 247 26.79 -14.57 -14.76
CA ILE A 247 27.62 -13.50 -15.32
C ILE A 247 26.75 -12.55 -16.14
N ALA A 248 26.61 -11.31 -15.67
CA ALA A 248 25.85 -10.26 -16.36
C ALA A 248 26.81 -9.25 -16.97
N SER A 249 26.47 -8.76 -18.17
CA SER A 249 27.22 -7.69 -18.84
C SER A 249 27.11 -6.36 -18.08
N PRO A 250 28.04 -5.41 -18.29
CA PRO A 250 28.01 -4.14 -17.55
C PRO A 250 26.70 -3.35 -17.72
N SER A 251 26.09 -3.39 -18.91
CA SER A 251 24.79 -2.78 -19.19
C SER A 251 23.64 -3.52 -18.49
N GLU A 252 23.67 -4.85 -18.43
CA GLU A 252 22.70 -5.65 -17.68
C GLU A 252 22.80 -5.42 -16.16
N VAL A 253 24.02 -5.29 -15.63
CA VAL A 253 24.22 -4.98 -14.20
C VAL A 253 23.60 -3.63 -13.86
N LEU A 254 23.90 -2.61 -14.67
CA LEU A 254 23.37 -1.26 -14.44
C LEU A 254 21.84 -1.23 -14.60
N LYS A 255 21.30 -1.85 -15.66
CA LYS A 255 19.86 -1.98 -15.87
C LYS A 255 19.18 -2.71 -14.71
N GLY A 256 19.80 -3.78 -14.19
CA GLY A 256 19.31 -4.48 -13.00
C GLY A 256 19.20 -3.58 -11.78
N TYR A 257 20.13 -2.65 -11.56
CA TYR A 257 20.02 -1.66 -10.48
C TYR A 257 18.87 -0.68 -10.70
N GLN A 258 18.63 -0.28 -11.94
CA GLN A 258 17.49 0.56 -12.30
C GLN A 258 16.17 -0.15 -12.01
N ASP A 259 15.99 -1.34 -12.58
CA ASP A 259 14.74 -2.11 -12.48
C ASP A 259 14.44 -2.43 -11.00
N ARG A 260 15.46 -2.82 -10.22
CA ARG A 260 15.31 -3.08 -8.79
C ARG A 260 14.92 -1.84 -7.99
N TYR A 261 15.51 -0.68 -8.29
CA TYR A 261 15.15 0.56 -7.61
C TYR A 261 13.68 0.91 -7.82
N PHE A 262 13.21 0.91 -9.07
CA PHE A 262 11.82 1.24 -9.38
C PHE A 262 10.84 0.20 -8.85
N GLN A 263 11.20 -1.08 -8.86
CA GLN A 263 10.42 -2.13 -8.22
C GLN A 263 10.24 -1.86 -6.72
N LEU A 264 11.34 -1.64 -5.98
CA LEU A 264 11.28 -1.37 -4.54
C LEU A 264 10.51 -0.08 -4.21
N LEU A 265 10.66 0.93 -5.06
CA LEU A 265 9.93 2.19 -4.93
C LEU A 265 8.42 1.96 -5.06
N ALA A 266 7.99 1.19 -6.07
CA ALA A 266 6.60 0.80 -6.27
C ALA A 266 6.05 -0.01 -5.08
N GLU A 267 6.77 -1.05 -4.63
CA GLU A 267 6.38 -1.87 -3.48
C GLU A 267 6.25 -1.05 -2.18
N ARG A 268 7.09 -0.04 -1.98
CA ARG A 268 7.02 0.83 -0.80
C ARG A 268 5.87 1.82 -0.89
N ARG A 269 5.57 2.35 -2.09
CA ARG A 269 4.38 3.19 -2.30
C ARG A 269 3.11 2.42 -2.05
N GLU A 270 3.01 1.20 -2.56
CA GLU A 270 1.85 0.34 -2.35
C GLU A 270 1.67 0.02 -0.85
N ARG A 271 2.75 -0.33 -0.16
CA ARG A 271 2.72 -0.52 1.30
C ARG A 271 2.31 0.74 2.05
N ASN A 272 2.91 1.89 1.75
CA ASN A 272 2.59 3.16 2.42
C ASN A 272 1.14 3.59 2.14
N ALA A 273 0.64 3.40 0.93
CA ALA A 273 -0.75 3.67 0.56
C ALA A 273 -1.71 2.72 1.30
N SER A 274 -1.37 1.44 1.39
CA SER A 274 -2.13 0.45 2.17
C SER A 274 -2.14 0.78 3.67
N GLU A 275 -1.02 1.23 4.24
CA GLU A 275 -0.93 1.65 5.65
C GLU A 275 -1.73 2.93 5.89
N ALA A 276 -1.66 3.90 4.98
CA ALA A 276 -2.46 5.11 5.08
C ALA A 276 -3.97 4.81 4.97
N ALA A 277 -4.36 3.91 4.06
CA ALA A 277 -5.74 3.46 3.92
C ALA A 277 -6.23 2.74 5.19
N SER A 278 -5.43 1.84 5.76
CA SER A 278 -5.82 1.13 6.99
C SER A 278 -5.93 2.05 8.19
N GLN A 279 -5.07 3.08 8.32
CA GLN A 279 -5.18 4.11 9.35
C GLN A 279 -6.43 4.98 9.16
N ARG A 280 -6.78 5.36 7.92
CA ARG A 280 -8.04 6.07 7.64
C ARG A 280 -9.25 5.23 8.05
N ASP A 281 -9.26 3.93 7.71
CA ASP A 281 -10.33 3.01 8.09
C ASP A 281 -10.42 2.78 9.61
N GLU A 282 -9.29 2.78 10.32
CA GLU A 282 -9.27 2.72 11.78
C GLU A 282 -9.87 3.99 12.40
N ILE A 283 -9.57 5.17 11.86
CA ILE A 283 -10.14 6.44 12.33
C ILE A 283 -11.66 6.46 12.09
N VAL A 284 -12.13 6.07 10.89
CA VAL A 284 -13.56 6.00 10.55
C VAL A 284 -14.32 5.04 11.48
N ARG A 285 -13.76 3.85 11.74
CA ARG A 285 -14.35 2.91 12.73
C ARG A 285 -14.30 3.48 14.15
N GLY A 286 -13.22 4.21 14.48
CA GLY A 286 -13.07 4.93 15.74
C GLY A 286 -14.15 6.01 15.95
N HIS A 287 -14.57 6.71 14.90
CA HIS A 287 -15.67 7.69 14.93
C HIS A 287 -17.00 7.04 15.25
N ALA A 288 -17.34 5.94 14.59
CA ALA A 288 -18.59 5.22 14.86
C ALA A 288 -18.64 4.68 16.31
N ALA A 289 -17.54 4.10 16.78
CA ALA A 289 -17.42 3.64 18.17
C ALA A 289 -17.48 4.80 19.18
N GLY A 290 -16.85 5.94 18.87
CA GLY A 290 -16.91 7.15 19.68
C GLY A 290 -18.31 7.74 19.77
N TRP A 291 -19.06 7.79 18.67
CA TRP A 291 -20.45 8.27 18.68
C TRP A 291 -21.36 7.38 19.55
N ASN A 292 -21.21 6.06 19.43
CA ASN A 292 -21.94 5.11 20.28
C ASN A 292 -21.60 5.29 21.77
N GLY A 293 -20.31 5.45 22.10
CA GLY A 293 -19.88 5.70 23.48
C GLY A 293 -20.39 7.03 24.05
N LEU A 294 -20.46 8.07 23.22
CA LEU A 294 -21.00 9.38 23.61
C LEU A 294 -22.51 9.31 23.84
N SER A 295 -23.25 8.63 22.96
CA SER A 295 -24.70 8.39 23.12
C SER A 295 -25.01 7.63 24.42
N GLN A 296 -24.26 6.56 24.71
CA GLN A 296 -24.41 5.81 25.97
C GLN A 296 -24.09 6.67 27.20
N SER A 297 -23.04 7.50 27.13
CA SER A 297 -22.67 8.39 28.24
C SER A 297 -23.75 9.43 28.52
N ILE A 298 -24.37 10.00 27.46
CA ILE A 298 -25.49 10.94 27.58
C ILE A 298 -26.72 10.25 28.20
N LEU A 299 -27.03 9.02 27.77
CA LEU A 299 -28.14 8.24 28.34
C LEU A 299 -27.95 7.99 29.84
N ILE A 300 -26.74 7.61 30.26
CA ILE A 300 -26.42 7.36 31.68
C ILE A 300 -26.52 8.66 32.49
N ALA A 301 -25.93 9.76 32.00
CA ALA A 301 -25.99 11.06 32.67
C ALA A 301 -27.41 11.61 32.76
N GLY A 302 -28.19 11.49 31.67
CA GLY A 302 -29.61 11.86 31.63
C GLY A 302 -30.46 11.04 32.60
N GLY A 303 -30.26 9.72 32.63
CA GLY A 303 -30.94 8.83 33.58
C GLY A 303 -30.64 9.19 35.04
N PHE A 304 -29.37 9.52 35.35
CA PHE A 304 -28.99 9.99 36.68
C PHE A 304 -29.68 11.31 37.05
N LEU A 305 -29.74 12.29 36.14
CA LEU A 305 -30.42 13.56 36.37
C LEU A 305 -31.91 13.38 36.64
N VAL A 306 -32.59 12.52 35.87
CA VAL A 306 -34.01 12.20 36.09
C VAL A 306 -34.22 11.58 37.47
N LEU A 307 -33.41 10.61 37.86
CA LEU A 307 -33.50 9.99 39.19
C LEU A 307 -33.25 11.01 40.32
N MET A 308 -32.23 11.86 40.20
CA MET A 308 -31.97 12.93 41.17
C MET A 308 -33.14 13.92 41.26
N PHE A 309 -33.74 14.29 40.14
CA PHE A 309 -34.90 15.17 40.12
C PHE A 309 -36.09 14.56 40.85
N PHE A 310 -36.37 13.26 40.65
CA PHE A 310 -37.38 12.53 41.43
C PHE A 310 -37.07 12.53 42.93
N PHE A 311 -35.81 12.29 43.32
CA PHE A 311 -35.41 12.37 44.73
C PHE A 311 -35.63 13.76 45.33
N LEU A 312 -35.33 14.82 44.58
CA LEU A 312 -35.58 16.20 45.00
C LEU A 312 -37.09 16.48 45.16
N LEU A 313 -37.92 16.04 44.22
CA LEU A 313 -39.38 16.19 44.33
C LEU A 313 -39.93 15.49 45.58
N VAL A 314 -39.52 14.24 45.84
CA VAL A 314 -39.92 13.49 47.04
C VAL A 314 -39.39 14.16 48.31
N ALA A 315 -38.17 14.71 48.29
CA ALA A 315 -37.60 15.43 49.43
C ALA A 315 -38.36 16.73 49.73
N ILE A 316 -38.73 17.49 48.70
CA ILE A 316 -39.56 18.70 48.82
C ILE A 316 -40.94 18.34 49.36
N GLU A 317 -41.59 17.31 48.83
CA GLU A 317 -42.90 16.85 49.31
C GLU A 317 -42.83 16.44 50.79
N ARG A 318 -41.80 15.69 51.18
CA ARG A 318 -41.59 15.29 52.58
C ARG A 318 -41.34 16.50 53.48
N HIS A 319 -40.58 17.50 53.03
CA HIS A 319 -40.34 18.72 53.79
C HIS A 319 -41.62 19.54 53.97
N GLN A 320 -42.43 19.69 52.92
CA GLN A 320 -43.73 20.37 52.96
C GLN A 320 -44.74 19.65 53.88
N ARG A 321 -44.77 18.31 53.87
CA ARG A 321 -45.60 17.53 54.81
C ARG A 321 -45.17 17.74 56.26
N ARG A 322 -43.86 17.94 56.51
CA ARG A 322 -43.31 18.12 57.85
C ARG A 322 -43.51 19.54 58.41
N SER A 323 -43.53 20.56 57.56
CA SER A 323 -43.83 21.95 57.96
C SER A 323 -45.32 22.24 58.09
N ARG A 324 -46.19 21.39 57.54
CA ARG A 324 -47.65 21.45 57.71
C ARG A 324 -48.19 20.71 58.94
N SER A 325 -47.37 20.00 59.70
CA SER A 325 -47.79 19.43 60.99
C SER A 325 -48.02 20.58 61.98
N PRO A 326 -49.28 20.88 62.39
CA PRO A 326 -49.53 21.91 63.38
C PRO A 326 -48.96 21.44 64.71
N VAL A 327 -48.28 22.34 65.41
CA VAL A 327 -47.96 22.20 66.82
C VAL A 327 -49.29 22.05 67.56
N ALA A 328 -49.52 20.87 68.13
CA ALA A 328 -50.47 20.66 69.22
C ALA A 328 -49.65 20.54 70.50
#